data_AF-A0A3D3EZ74-F1
#
_entry.id   AF-A0A3D3EZ74-F1
#
_cell.length_a   1.000
_cell.length_b   1.000
_cell.length_c   1.000
_cell.angle_alpha   90.00
_cell.angle_beta   90.00
_cell.angle_gamma   90.00
#
_symmetry.space_group_name_H-M   'P 1'
#
loop_
_entity.id
_entity.type
_entity.pdbx_description
1 polymer ?
#
loop_
_entity_poly.entity_id
_entity_poly.type
_entity_poly.pdbx_seq_one_letter_code
_entity_poly.pdbx_strand_id
1 'polypeptide(L)'
;SGLCMPEIAAMGAIERLDLMLNDAMYGILFRDINPKRTLLDQYFARMINAYAGIEIQTGEDNYLTTSDAVEKAYTVTASQLLNESFALMSGVKPEKMGLGHAHEIDPEFENSFSYELAHAMLSRELFPAAPVKYMPPTKFASGNIFKTHLMDAMFNFIGQLTGQGVQLLGMMTEAIHTPHLVDRSLAIENAQYLFRAVK
;
A
#
# COMPACT_ATOMS: atom_id res chain seq x y z
N SER A 1 -9.37 -8.80 5.40
CA SER A 1 -8.52 -9.96 5.77
C SER A 1 -9.06 -10.70 6.98
N GLY A 2 -8.76 -12.00 7.13
CA GLY A 2 -9.12 -12.79 8.32
C GLY A 2 -9.89 -14.08 8.00
N LEU A 3 -10.51 -14.68 9.01
CA LEU A 3 -11.28 -15.93 8.90
C LEU A 3 -12.67 -15.78 8.25
N CYS A 4 -13.03 -14.58 7.80
CA CYS A 4 -14.33 -14.30 7.16
C CYS A 4 -14.14 -13.49 5.87
N MET A 5 -13.03 -13.71 5.15
CA MET A 5 -12.73 -12.94 3.94
C MET A 5 -13.85 -13.01 2.89
N PRO A 6 -14.40 -14.19 2.55
CA PRO A 6 -15.49 -14.27 1.56
C PRO A 6 -16.77 -13.57 2.01
N GLU A 7 -17.16 -13.71 3.27
CA GLU A 7 -18.37 -13.09 3.80
C GLU A 7 -18.26 -11.56 3.83
N ILE A 8 -17.10 -11.03 4.21
CA ILE A 8 -16.84 -9.59 4.18
C ILE A 8 -16.80 -9.07 2.74
N ALA A 9 -16.21 -9.83 1.80
CA ALA A 9 -16.25 -9.48 0.38
C ALA A 9 -17.68 -9.48 -0.19
N ALA A 10 -18.52 -10.45 0.19
CA ALA A 10 -19.92 -10.49 -0.20
C ALA A 10 -20.70 -9.28 0.34
N MET A 11 -20.52 -8.93 1.63
CA MET A 11 -21.10 -7.71 2.19
C MET A 11 -20.61 -6.47 1.44
N GLY A 12 -19.31 -6.38 1.15
CA GLY A 12 -18.72 -5.28 0.38
C GLY A 12 -19.27 -5.18 -1.04
N ALA A 13 -19.56 -6.31 -1.69
CA ALA A 13 -20.19 -6.33 -3.01
C ALA A 13 -21.66 -5.89 -2.98
N ILE A 14 -22.43 -6.30 -1.97
CA ILE A 14 -23.84 -5.91 -1.80
C ILE A 14 -23.95 -4.40 -1.51
N GLU A 15 -23.09 -3.90 -0.62
CA GLU A 15 -23.04 -2.48 -0.24
C GLU A 15 -22.18 -1.63 -1.17
N ARG A 16 -21.62 -2.24 -2.22
CA ARG A 16 -20.83 -1.58 -3.28
C ARG A 16 -19.65 -0.74 -2.74
N LEU A 17 -18.77 -1.37 -1.96
CA LEU A 17 -17.46 -0.78 -1.65
C LEU A 17 -16.60 -0.74 -2.91
N ASP A 18 -15.85 0.34 -3.14
CA ASP A 18 -15.01 0.48 -4.32
C ASP A 18 -13.62 -0.17 -4.14
N LEU A 19 -13.12 -0.22 -2.90
CA LEU A 19 -11.76 -0.63 -2.53
C LEU A 19 -11.80 -1.49 -1.27
N MET A 20 -11.04 -2.60 -1.25
CA MET A 20 -10.93 -3.46 -0.07
C MET A 20 -9.53 -4.07 0.09
N LEU A 21 -9.02 -4.11 1.32
CA LEU A 21 -7.78 -4.83 1.61
C LEU A 21 -7.98 -6.34 1.46
N ASN A 22 -7.23 -6.96 0.54
CA ASN A 22 -7.30 -8.38 0.24
C ASN A 22 -5.92 -8.88 -0.26
N ASP A 23 -5.10 -9.28 0.71
CA ASP A 23 -3.75 -9.82 0.53
C ASP A 23 -3.72 -11.34 0.77
N ALA A 24 -2.99 -12.09 -0.07
CA ALA A 24 -2.95 -13.54 -0.02
C ALA A 24 -2.17 -14.09 1.20
N MET A 25 -1.20 -13.33 1.69
CA MET A 25 -0.21 -13.79 2.68
C MET A 25 -0.42 -13.16 4.06
N TYR A 26 -1.11 -12.01 4.14
CA TYR A 26 -1.30 -11.27 5.40
C TYR A 26 -1.81 -12.15 6.54
N GLY A 27 -2.87 -12.94 6.29
CA GLY A 27 -3.47 -13.79 7.31
C GLY A 27 -2.51 -14.86 7.83
N ILE A 28 -1.63 -15.38 6.97
CA ILE A 28 -0.66 -16.41 7.32
C ILE A 28 0.46 -15.79 8.17
N LEU A 29 1.08 -14.73 7.66
CA LEU A 29 2.34 -14.21 8.19
C LEU A 29 2.13 -13.33 9.44
N PHE A 30 1.05 -12.57 9.50
CA PHE A 30 0.85 -11.57 10.56
C PHE A 30 -0.30 -11.90 11.52
N ARG A 31 -1.08 -12.96 11.25
CA ARG A 31 -2.23 -13.36 12.07
C ARG A 31 -2.26 -14.85 12.43
N ASP A 32 -1.23 -15.61 12.03
CA ASP A 32 -1.11 -17.04 12.32
C ASP A 32 -2.35 -17.85 11.89
N ILE A 33 -2.99 -17.45 10.80
CA ILE A 33 -4.11 -18.18 10.21
C ILE A 33 -3.54 -19.28 9.31
N ASN A 34 -4.10 -20.49 9.47
CA ASN A 34 -3.68 -21.67 8.70
C ASN A 34 -3.53 -21.37 7.18
N PRO A 35 -2.39 -21.72 6.55
CA PRO A 35 -2.14 -21.43 5.14
C PRO A 35 -3.20 -21.97 4.17
N LYS A 36 -3.64 -23.22 4.36
CA LYS A 36 -4.65 -23.84 3.48
C LYS A 36 -5.97 -23.09 3.59
N ARG A 37 -6.35 -22.71 4.81
CA ARG A 37 -7.56 -21.92 5.06
C ARG A 37 -7.47 -20.55 4.38
N THR A 38 -6.39 -19.81 4.61
CA THR A 38 -6.20 -18.46 4.05
C THR A 38 -6.23 -18.48 2.52
N LEU A 39 -5.56 -19.45 1.89
CA LEU A 39 -5.49 -19.53 0.42
C LEU A 39 -6.83 -19.89 -0.24
N LEU A 40 -7.69 -20.66 0.43
CA LEU A 40 -9.05 -20.94 -0.06
C LEU A 40 -9.96 -19.72 0.11
N ASP A 41 -9.92 -19.08 1.28
CA ASP A 41 -10.73 -17.91 1.59
C ASP A 41 -10.38 -16.72 0.69
N GLN A 42 -9.09 -16.45 0.47
CA GLN A 42 -8.66 -15.36 -0.41
C GLN A 42 -9.13 -15.59 -1.85
N TYR A 43 -9.08 -16.83 -2.33
CA TYR A 43 -9.43 -17.16 -3.71
C TYR A 43 -10.89 -16.82 -3.98
N PHE A 44 -11.78 -17.29 -3.12
CA PHE A 44 -13.20 -17.03 -3.28
C PHE A 44 -13.57 -15.57 -3.01
N ALA A 45 -12.95 -14.92 -2.01
CA ALA A 45 -13.13 -13.50 -1.76
C ALA A 45 -12.72 -12.62 -2.96
N ARG A 46 -11.62 -12.96 -3.65
CA ARG A 46 -11.18 -12.25 -4.85
C ARG A 46 -12.08 -12.48 -6.05
N MET A 47 -12.65 -13.68 -6.21
CA MET A 47 -13.67 -13.91 -7.24
C MET A 47 -14.88 -12.99 -7.05
N ILE A 48 -15.33 -12.81 -5.81
CA ILE A 48 -16.43 -11.89 -5.47
C ILE A 48 -16.03 -10.44 -5.82
N ASN A 49 -14.86 -9.99 -5.36
CA ASN A 49 -14.36 -8.65 -5.64
C ASN A 49 -14.21 -8.40 -7.15
N ALA A 50 -13.67 -9.37 -7.90
CA ALA A 50 -13.52 -9.30 -9.35
C ALA A 50 -14.86 -9.12 -10.04
N TYR A 51 -15.86 -9.93 -9.67
CA TYR A 51 -17.21 -9.85 -10.23
C TYR A 51 -17.89 -8.51 -9.91
N ALA A 52 -17.74 -8.04 -8.68
CA ALA A 52 -18.31 -6.76 -8.23
C ALA A 52 -17.54 -5.52 -8.73
N GLY A 53 -16.39 -5.70 -9.38
CA GLY A 53 -15.56 -4.59 -9.88
C GLY A 53 -14.80 -3.83 -8.78
N ILE A 54 -14.64 -4.43 -7.61
CA ILE A 54 -13.93 -3.87 -6.45
C ILE A 54 -12.43 -3.97 -6.69
N GLU A 55 -11.71 -2.87 -6.48
CA GLU A 55 -10.25 -2.88 -6.48
C GLU A 55 -9.73 -3.50 -5.18
N ILE A 56 -8.82 -4.45 -5.30
CA ILE A 56 -8.15 -5.03 -4.13
C ILE A 56 -6.92 -4.21 -3.78
N GLN A 57 -6.63 -4.06 -2.49
CA GLN A 57 -5.36 -3.51 -2.02
C GLN A 57 -4.58 -4.56 -1.23
N THR A 58 -3.28 -4.70 -1.52
CA THR A 58 -2.40 -5.64 -0.82
C THR A 58 -1.61 -4.94 0.30
N GLY A 59 -0.93 -5.72 1.13
CA GLY A 59 -0.43 -5.30 2.45
C GLY A 59 1.09 -5.34 2.60
N GLU A 60 1.84 -5.00 1.55
CA GLU A 60 3.31 -5.09 1.57
C GLU A 60 4.01 -4.16 2.56
N ASP A 61 3.35 -3.11 3.04
CA ASP A 61 3.82 -2.24 4.13
C ASP A 61 4.21 -3.04 5.38
N ASN A 62 3.45 -4.09 5.70
CA ASN A 62 3.68 -4.93 6.87
C ASN A 62 5.06 -5.60 6.88
N TYR A 63 5.69 -5.81 5.71
CA TYR A 63 7.04 -6.37 5.63
C TYR A 63 8.13 -5.35 5.99
N LEU A 64 7.86 -4.06 5.75
CA LEU A 64 8.82 -2.97 5.88
C LEU A 64 8.74 -2.29 7.25
N THR A 65 7.57 -2.24 7.88
CA THR A 65 7.40 -1.67 9.21
C THR A 65 8.14 -2.47 10.29
N THR A 66 8.37 -3.77 10.09
CA THR A 66 9.02 -4.65 11.07
C THR A 66 10.47 -5.01 10.73
N SER A 67 10.94 -4.66 9.54
CA SER A 67 12.26 -5.09 9.03
C SER A 67 13.06 -3.91 8.48
N ASP A 68 14.31 -4.13 8.09
CA ASP A 68 15.05 -3.15 7.32
C ASP A 68 14.49 -3.07 5.88
N ALA A 69 14.12 -1.88 5.43
CA ALA A 69 13.43 -1.69 4.15
C ALA A 69 14.34 -1.89 2.94
N VAL A 70 15.65 -1.62 3.08
CA VAL A 70 16.62 -1.84 2.00
C VAL A 70 16.91 -3.33 1.86
N GLU A 71 17.21 -4.01 2.96
CA GLU A 71 17.49 -5.45 2.94
C GLU A 71 16.28 -6.29 2.54
N LYS A 72 15.05 -5.83 2.82
CA LYS A 72 13.81 -6.57 2.54
C LYS A 72 13.04 -6.08 1.32
N ALA A 73 13.58 -5.17 0.53
CA ALA A 73 12.95 -4.70 -0.71
C ALA A 73 12.52 -5.86 -1.62
N TYR A 74 13.35 -6.90 -1.78
CA TYR A 74 13.02 -8.08 -2.59
C TYR A 74 11.79 -8.85 -2.07
N THR A 75 11.51 -8.79 -0.77
CA THR A 75 10.36 -9.49 -0.17
C THR A 75 9.06 -8.80 -0.58
N VAL A 76 9.06 -7.47 -0.66
CA VAL A 76 7.95 -6.68 -1.19
C VAL A 76 7.69 -7.03 -2.64
N THR A 77 8.71 -6.98 -3.51
CA THR A 77 8.53 -7.34 -4.93
C THR A 77 8.04 -8.78 -5.12
N ALA A 78 8.57 -9.73 -4.35
CA ALA A 78 8.10 -11.11 -4.38
C ALA A 78 6.63 -11.24 -3.93
N SER A 79 6.23 -10.52 -2.89
CA SER A 79 4.83 -10.47 -2.43
C SER A 79 3.90 -9.89 -3.50
N GLN A 80 4.29 -8.80 -4.15
CA GLN A 80 3.50 -8.19 -5.23
C GLN A 80 3.27 -9.18 -6.37
N LEU A 81 4.32 -9.88 -6.83
CA LEU A 81 4.22 -10.90 -7.90
C LEU A 81 3.34 -12.09 -7.49
N LEU A 82 3.43 -12.53 -6.24
CA LEU A 82 2.56 -13.59 -5.70
C LEU A 82 1.10 -13.13 -5.68
N ASN A 83 0.84 -11.93 -5.17
CA ASN A 83 -0.50 -11.36 -5.10
C ASN A 83 -1.11 -11.16 -6.49
N GLU A 84 -0.34 -10.64 -7.46
CA GLU A 84 -0.76 -10.52 -8.86
C GLU A 84 -1.16 -11.90 -9.41
N SER A 85 -0.31 -12.91 -9.24
CA SER A 85 -0.57 -14.27 -9.73
C SER A 85 -1.88 -14.84 -9.17
N PHE A 86 -2.10 -14.72 -7.86
CA PHE A 86 -3.34 -15.18 -7.22
C PHE A 86 -4.56 -14.37 -7.63
N ALA A 87 -4.41 -13.05 -7.82
CA ALA A 87 -5.48 -12.18 -8.27
C ALA A 87 -5.93 -12.52 -9.69
N LEU A 88 -4.98 -12.75 -10.62
CA LEU A 88 -5.25 -13.21 -11.99
C LEU A 88 -5.99 -14.54 -12.00
N MET A 89 -5.54 -15.52 -11.20
CA MET A 89 -6.22 -16.83 -11.08
C MET A 89 -7.66 -16.71 -10.55
N SER A 90 -7.96 -15.66 -9.79
CA SER A 90 -9.29 -15.40 -9.22
C SER A 90 -10.15 -14.51 -10.13
N GLY A 91 -9.64 -14.09 -11.29
CA GLY A 91 -10.35 -13.27 -12.27
C GLY A 91 -10.29 -11.75 -12.02
N VAL A 92 -9.49 -11.28 -11.05
CA VAL A 92 -9.26 -9.84 -10.86
C VAL A 92 -8.41 -9.35 -12.03
N LYS A 93 -8.79 -8.23 -12.64
CA LYS A 93 -8.04 -7.63 -13.74
C LYS A 93 -6.89 -6.78 -13.22
N PRO A 94 -5.77 -6.64 -13.96
CA PRO A 94 -4.63 -5.82 -13.54
C PRO A 94 -5.03 -4.40 -13.09
N GLU A 95 -5.94 -3.74 -13.81
CA GLU A 95 -6.43 -2.40 -13.46
C GLU A 95 -7.25 -2.32 -12.16
N LYS A 96 -7.48 -3.46 -11.49
CA LYS A 96 -8.15 -3.59 -10.18
C LYS A 96 -7.23 -4.17 -9.10
N MET A 97 -5.92 -4.20 -9.35
CA MET A 97 -4.91 -4.68 -8.40
C MET A 97 -4.12 -3.50 -7.82
N GLY A 98 -4.59 -2.96 -6.71
CA GLY A 98 -3.85 -1.98 -5.90
C GLY A 98 -2.69 -2.62 -5.14
N LEU A 99 -1.68 -3.10 -5.87
CA LEU A 99 -0.48 -3.73 -5.29
C LEU A 99 0.28 -2.72 -4.43
N GLY A 100 0.60 -3.10 -3.19
CA GLY A 100 1.16 -2.22 -2.17
C GLY A 100 2.68 -2.11 -2.22
N HIS A 101 3.19 -0.95 -1.81
CA HIS A 101 4.58 -0.70 -1.38
C HIS A 101 4.60 0.58 -0.52
N ALA A 102 5.70 0.87 0.17
CA ALA A 102 5.76 1.96 1.15
C ALA A 102 7.10 2.70 1.15
N HIS A 103 7.06 3.95 1.63
CA HIS A 103 8.23 4.80 1.85
C HIS A 103 8.77 4.62 3.27
N GLU A 104 9.63 3.63 3.49
CA GLU A 104 10.02 3.15 4.83
C GLU A 104 11.53 2.94 5.01
N ILE A 105 12.37 3.42 4.09
CA ILE A 105 13.82 3.47 4.27
C ILE A 105 14.16 4.54 5.33
N ASP A 106 15.13 4.23 6.20
CA ASP A 106 15.59 5.16 7.24
C ASP A 106 16.00 6.50 6.59
N PRO A 107 15.41 7.64 7.00
CA PRO A 107 15.73 8.94 6.41
C PRO A 107 17.20 9.35 6.63
N GLU A 108 17.89 8.79 7.63
CA GLU A 108 19.31 9.05 7.87
C GLU A 108 20.23 8.14 7.03
N PHE A 109 19.68 7.16 6.30
CA PHE A 109 20.46 6.32 5.42
C PHE A 109 20.97 7.11 4.21
N GLU A 110 22.27 6.98 3.91
CA GLU A 110 22.87 7.70 2.79
C GLU A 110 22.20 7.28 1.47
N ASN A 111 21.75 8.25 0.68
CA ASN A 111 20.98 8.04 -0.56
C ASN A 111 19.61 7.38 -0.37
N SER A 112 19.02 7.43 0.84
CA SER A 112 17.66 6.91 1.14
C SER A 112 16.63 7.29 0.08
N PHE A 113 16.58 8.58 -0.30
CA PHE A 113 15.71 9.08 -1.37
C PHE A 113 15.87 8.33 -2.70
N SER A 114 17.11 8.08 -3.13
CA SER A 114 17.39 7.41 -4.40
C SER A 114 16.92 5.96 -4.39
N TYR A 115 17.06 5.26 -3.27
CA TYR A 115 16.58 3.90 -3.11
C TYR A 115 15.05 3.83 -3.08
N GLU A 116 14.41 4.77 -2.39
CA GLU A 116 12.94 4.92 -2.40
C GLU A 116 12.41 5.15 -3.82
N LEU A 117 13.01 6.10 -4.54
CA LEU A 117 12.65 6.39 -5.92
C LEU A 117 12.84 5.16 -6.82
N ALA A 118 13.97 4.47 -6.69
CA ALA A 118 14.26 3.28 -7.50
C ALA A 118 13.23 2.17 -7.28
N HIS A 119 12.82 1.92 -6.03
CA HIS A 119 11.84 0.89 -5.73
C HIS A 119 10.42 1.28 -6.21
N ALA A 120 10.07 2.56 -6.08
CA ALA A 120 8.80 3.06 -6.60
C ALA A 120 8.71 2.98 -8.13
N MET A 121 9.80 3.30 -8.83
CA MET A 121 9.91 3.12 -10.29
C MET A 121 9.83 1.64 -10.68
N LEU A 122 10.53 0.75 -9.97
CA LEU A 122 10.48 -0.68 -10.21
C LEU A 122 9.04 -1.23 -10.12
N SER A 123 8.30 -0.86 -9.08
CA SER A 123 6.90 -1.29 -8.92
C SER A 123 6.02 -0.85 -10.09
N ARG A 124 6.24 0.35 -10.64
CA ARG A 124 5.47 0.84 -11.80
C ARG A 124 5.86 0.17 -13.10
N GLU A 125 7.14 -0.14 -13.29
CA GLU A 125 7.63 -0.85 -14.46
C GLU A 125 7.15 -2.30 -14.50
N LEU A 126 7.13 -2.97 -13.35
CA LEU A 126 6.65 -4.36 -13.23
C LEU A 126 5.13 -4.46 -13.45
N PHE A 127 4.36 -3.49 -12.97
CA PHE A 127 2.89 -3.55 -12.96
C PHE A 127 2.26 -2.33 -13.66
N PRO A 128 2.49 -2.13 -14.97
CA PRO A 128 2.14 -0.89 -15.67
C PRO A 128 0.63 -0.60 -15.66
N ALA A 129 -0.21 -1.64 -15.73
CA ALA A 129 -1.66 -1.52 -15.72
C ALA A 129 -2.29 -1.43 -14.32
N ALA A 130 -1.54 -1.78 -13.27
CA ALA A 130 -2.04 -1.84 -11.91
C ALA A 130 -2.11 -0.44 -11.27
N PRO A 131 -3.18 -0.08 -10.53
CA PRO A 131 -3.23 1.14 -9.73
C PRO A 131 -2.42 0.98 -8.44
N VAL A 132 -1.10 0.83 -8.57
CA VAL A 132 -0.18 0.57 -7.44
C VAL A 132 -0.43 1.53 -6.28
N LYS A 133 -0.56 0.96 -5.07
CA LYS A 133 -0.83 1.67 -3.82
C LYS A 133 0.49 2.02 -3.14
N TYR A 134 0.78 3.31 -3.02
CA TYR A 134 1.97 3.80 -2.32
C TYR A 134 1.60 4.36 -0.94
N MET A 135 2.32 3.88 0.08
CA MET A 135 2.02 4.16 1.50
C MET A 135 3.10 5.03 2.14
N PRO A 136 2.73 5.91 3.08
CA PRO A 136 3.61 6.93 3.63
C PRO A 136 4.57 6.34 4.67
N PRO A 137 5.60 7.10 5.08
CA PRO A 137 6.50 6.69 6.15
C PRO A 137 5.79 6.65 7.51
N THR A 138 5.93 5.54 8.22
CA THR A 138 5.38 5.37 9.57
C THR A 138 6.44 4.99 10.59
N LYS A 139 7.40 4.12 10.23
CA LYS A 139 8.39 3.56 11.18
C LYS A 139 9.31 4.62 11.77
N PHE A 140 9.71 5.59 10.95
CA PHE A 140 10.63 6.67 11.34
C PHE A 140 9.90 8.01 11.59
N ALA A 141 8.56 8.01 11.57
CA ALA A 141 7.80 9.15 12.05
C ALA A 141 8.04 9.35 13.55
N SER A 142 8.03 10.59 14.02
CA SER A 142 8.35 10.92 15.42
C SER A 142 7.49 12.08 15.92
N GLY A 143 7.64 12.47 17.18
CA GLY A 143 7.02 13.68 17.72
C GLY A 143 7.49 14.98 17.07
N ASN A 144 8.55 14.96 16.25
CA ASN A 144 8.95 16.10 15.44
C ASN A 144 8.10 16.18 14.17
N ILE A 145 6.93 16.80 14.32
CA ILE A 145 5.95 17.00 13.25
C ILE A 145 6.54 17.69 12.00
N PHE A 146 7.56 18.54 12.15
CA PHE A 146 8.19 19.23 11.03
C PHE A 146 9.05 18.28 10.20
N LYS A 147 9.78 17.37 10.86
CA LYS A 147 10.55 16.31 10.17
C LYS A 147 9.61 15.35 9.45
N THR A 148 8.56 14.88 10.12
CA THR A 148 7.58 13.95 9.49
C THR A 148 6.86 14.62 8.32
N HIS A 149 6.47 15.89 8.42
CA HIS A 149 5.85 16.60 7.30
C HIS A 149 6.78 16.77 6.09
N LEU A 150 8.09 16.93 6.33
CA LEU A 150 9.10 16.93 5.27
C LEU A 150 9.25 15.54 4.62
N MET A 151 9.21 14.47 5.42
CA MET A 151 9.21 13.10 4.91
C MET A 151 7.96 12.82 4.06
N ASP A 152 6.77 13.25 4.51
CA ASP A 152 5.53 13.17 3.73
C ASP A 152 5.64 13.94 2.40
N ALA A 153 6.32 15.08 2.39
CA ALA A 153 6.59 15.82 1.16
C ALA A 153 7.49 15.02 0.19
N MET A 154 8.55 14.37 0.68
CA MET A 154 9.39 13.50 -0.17
C MET A 154 8.60 12.31 -0.72
N PHE A 155 7.79 11.67 0.12
CA PHE A 155 6.86 10.60 -0.27
C PHE A 155 5.90 11.05 -1.38
N ASN A 156 5.26 12.21 -1.23
CA ASN A 156 4.35 12.78 -2.23
C ASN A 156 5.08 13.11 -3.55
N PHE A 157 6.31 13.62 -3.46
CA PHE A 157 7.14 13.89 -4.64
C PHE A 157 7.42 12.61 -5.44
N ILE A 158 7.86 11.53 -4.77
CA ILE A 158 8.14 10.24 -5.41
C ILE A 158 6.85 9.64 -6.00
N GLY A 159 5.75 9.69 -5.24
CA GLY A 159 4.45 9.19 -5.68
C GLY A 159 3.99 9.83 -7.01
N GLN A 160 4.09 11.16 -7.08
CA GLN A 160 3.76 11.89 -8.31
C GLN A 160 4.76 11.64 -9.44
N LEU A 161 6.06 11.71 -9.15
CA LEU A 161 7.14 11.57 -10.15
C LEU A 161 7.08 10.22 -10.87
N THR A 162 6.71 9.17 -10.14
CA THR A 162 6.66 7.79 -10.67
C THR A 162 5.27 7.40 -11.18
N GLY A 163 4.24 8.22 -10.97
CA GLY A 163 2.87 7.93 -11.43
C GLY A 163 2.23 6.77 -10.66
N GLN A 164 2.31 6.80 -9.33
CA GLN A 164 1.60 5.85 -8.46
C GLN A 164 0.07 5.99 -8.61
N GLY A 165 -0.67 4.90 -8.40
CA GLY A 165 -2.11 4.86 -8.60
C GLY A 165 -2.89 5.39 -7.39
N VAL A 166 -2.75 4.72 -6.25
CA VAL A 166 -3.41 5.10 -4.99
C VAL A 166 -2.38 5.69 -4.03
N GLN A 167 -2.48 6.99 -3.75
CA GLN A 167 -1.64 7.67 -2.76
C GLN A 167 -2.33 7.66 -1.38
N LEU A 168 -1.80 6.89 -0.42
CA LEU A 168 -2.24 6.99 0.98
C LEU A 168 -1.48 8.14 1.64
N LEU A 169 -2.16 9.25 1.92
CA LEU A 169 -1.50 10.45 2.44
C LEU A 169 -0.93 10.21 3.85
N GLY A 170 0.35 10.54 4.02
CA GLY A 170 1.03 10.58 5.31
C GLY A 170 0.56 11.74 6.17
N MET A 171 0.66 11.56 7.48
CA MET A 171 0.25 12.55 8.46
C MET A 171 1.48 13.02 9.24
N MET A 172 1.66 14.34 9.37
CA MET A 172 2.71 14.92 10.22
C MET A 172 2.60 14.48 11.69
N THR A 173 1.43 13.98 12.12
CA THR A 173 1.14 13.47 13.46
C THR A 173 1.11 11.94 13.55
N GLU A 174 1.61 11.22 12.55
CA GLU A 174 1.54 9.75 12.43
C GLU A 174 1.92 9.03 13.73
N ALA A 175 3.03 9.43 14.36
CA ALA A 175 3.54 8.83 15.60
C ALA A 175 2.89 9.37 16.89
N ILE A 176 1.84 10.20 16.80
CA ILE A 176 1.26 10.91 17.94
C ILE A 176 -0.18 10.48 18.19
N HIS A 177 -1.05 10.68 17.20
CA HIS A 177 -2.49 10.39 17.33
C HIS A 177 -3.15 10.26 15.95
N THR A 178 -4.34 9.65 15.92
CA THR A 178 -5.22 9.69 14.75
C THR A 178 -5.40 11.13 14.28
N PRO A 179 -5.36 11.41 12.97
CA PRO A 179 -5.34 12.78 12.48
C PRO A 179 -6.63 13.54 12.84
N HIS A 180 -6.47 14.77 13.27
CA HIS A 180 -7.55 15.74 13.38
C HIS A 180 -7.90 16.35 12.02
N LEU A 181 -8.86 17.27 12.01
CA LEU A 181 -9.23 17.98 10.78
C LEU A 181 -8.07 18.81 10.20
N VAL A 182 -7.29 19.45 11.07
CA VAL A 182 -6.15 20.28 10.65
C VAL A 182 -5.03 19.43 10.04
N ASP A 183 -4.71 18.28 10.64
CA ASP A 183 -3.66 17.39 10.14
C ASP A 183 -4.02 16.85 8.74
N ARG A 184 -5.28 16.46 8.55
CA ARG A 184 -5.81 16.07 7.22
C ARG A 184 -5.72 17.21 6.21
N SER A 185 -6.10 18.43 6.60
CA SER A 185 -6.04 19.59 5.72
C SER A 185 -4.61 19.86 5.24
N LEU A 186 -3.64 19.83 6.16
CA LEU A 186 -2.23 20.07 5.86
C LEU A 186 -1.62 18.97 5.00
N ALA A 187 -1.96 17.70 5.24
CA ALA A 187 -1.53 16.58 4.41
C ALA A 187 -2.04 16.72 2.96
N ILE A 188 -3.30 17.12 2.77
CA ILE A 188 -3.89 17.37 1.45
C ILE A 188 -3.22 18.56 0.77
N GLU A 189 -2.99 19.67 1.49
CA GLU A 189 -2.34 20.87 0.94
C GLU A 189 -0.92 20.56 0.44
N ASN A 190 -0.13 19.83 1.26
CA ASN A 190 1.21 19.37 0.90
C ASN A 190 1.19 18.52 -0.37
N ALA A 191 0.33 17.49 -0.42
CA ALA A 191 0.21 16.62 -1.58
C ALA A 191 -0.21 17.39 -2.85
N GLN A 192 -1.24 18.24 -2.75
CA GLN A 192 -1.71 19.04 -3.87
C GLN A 192 -0.64 20.01 -4.39
N TYR A 193 0.14 20.62 -3.50
CA TYR A 193 1.25 21.47 -3.89
C TYR A 193 2.26 20.71 -4.73
N LEU A 194 2.74 19.55 -4.24
CA LEU A 194 3.71 18.74 -4.97
C LEU A 194 3.15 18.18 -6.26
N PHE A 195 1.91 17.69 -6.26
CA PHE A 195 1.28 17.14 -7.46
C PHE A 195 1.14 18.19 -8.58
N ARG A 196 0.93 19.46 -8.21
CA ARG A 196 0.96 20.58 -9.17
C ARG A 196 2.38 20.94 -9.60
N ALA A 197 3.35 20.88 -8.70
CA ALA A 197 4.73 21.30 -8.96
C ALA A 197 5.53 20.30 -9.82
N VAL A 198 5.18 19.02 -9.75
CA VAL A 198 5.87 17.89 -10.42
C VAL A 198 5.12 17.42 -11.69
N LYS A 199 4.12 18.19 -12.12
CA LYS A 199 3.19 17.82 -13.19
C LYS A 199 3.87 17.58 -14.55
#